data_AF-A0A6A5X2I7-F1
#
_entry.id   AF-A0A6A5X2I7-F1
#
_cell.length_a   1.000
_cell.length_b   1.000
_cell.length_c   1.000
_cell.angle_alpha   90.00
_cell.angle_beta   90.00
_cell.angle_gamma   90.00
#
_symmetry.space_group_name_H-M   'P 1'
#
loop_
_entity.id
_entity.type
_entity.pdbx_description
1 polymer ?
#
loop_
_entity_poly.entity_id
_entity_poly.type
_entity_poly.pdbx_seq_one_letter_code
_entity_poly.pdbx_strand_id
1 'polypeptide(L)'
;MADEVRAKAPTSKDILNKTSWGLFFAYAFLSILTAPYRRTFKLYTWKPLAEFRAAGKDSRAFIGLVREWKANKYQELQSVQVAASFCAGATLATISWTKLNNPIWVADALWFSSLICSIWAVVTSIQTKSILDDLPDKDELSLFLPEPEIKRVRKVILRYKKTPGFGHWIMMFIWQFPSMTMSYAWCTFLSGLTVYVCTPFVRNEAWDNRHKVAIVYLSVGGVGLFTYFFSSMFVYAGEKDYERSCASTRVNTTDLEGGAPEVHTGPEKEKNDGSVEANDSYPNLRSTGLLDREGEASRRGTGRANKPQLLI
;
A
#
# COMPACT_ATOMS: atom_id res chain seq x y z
N MET A 1 35.11 -56.95 -18.72
CA MET A 1 34.44 -56.27 -17.59
C MET A 1 34.16 -54.83 -18.01
N ALA A 2 33.00 -54.59 -18.59
CA ALA A 2 32.53 -53.26 -18.93
C ALA A 2 31.05 -53.25 -18.55
N ASP A 3 30.75 -52.77 -17.35
CA ASP A 3 29.39 -52.59 -16.86
C ASP A 3 28.80 -51.33 -17.48
N GLU A 4 27.88 -51.54 -18.41
CA GLU A 4 27.11 -50.51 -19.08
C GLU A 4 26.03 -50.00 -18.11
N VAL A 5 26.32 -48.89 -17.42
CA VAL A 5 25.37 -48.21 -16.53
C VAL A 5 24.27 -47.57 -17.38
N ARG A 6 23.20 -48.34 -17.60
CA ARG A 6 22.00 -47.90 -18.33
C ARG A 6 21.28 -46.81 -17.53
N ALA A 7 21.53 -45.55 -17.87
CA ALA A 7 20.88 -44.40 -17.27
C ALA A 7 19.35 -44.47 -17.49
N LYS A 8 18.60 -44.65 -16.41
CA LYS A 8 17.15 -44.73 -16.40
C LYS A 8 16.58 -43.35 -16.75
N ALA A 9 15.86 -43.26 -17.88
CA ALA A 9 15.26 -42.01 -18.33
C ALA A 9 14.28 -41.46 -17.26
N PRO A 10 14.29 -40.15 -16.99
CA PRO A 10 13.46 -39.54 -15.97
C PRO A 10 11.97 -39.73 -16.30
N THR A 11 11.23 -40.31 -15.36
CA THR A 11 9.80 -40.57 -15.48
C THR A 11 9.01 -39.26 -15.44
N SER A 12 7.95 -39.16 -16.25
CA SER A 12 7.10 -37.94 -16.38
C SER A 12 6.58 -37.38 -15.04
N LYS A 13 6.38 -38.24 -14.03
CA LYS A 13 5.98 -37.86 -12.66
C LYS A 13 7.06 -37.05 -11.91
N ASP A 14 8.34 -37.32 -12.17
CA ASP A 14 9.46 -36.62 -11.52
C ASP A 14 9.62 -35.20 -12.10
N ILE A 15 9.29 -35.02 -13.39
CA ILE A 15 9.26 -33.71 -14.04
C ILE A 15 8.14 -32.87 -13.45
N LEU A 16 6.93 -33.44 -13.27
CA LEU A 16 5.76 -32.72 -12.77
C LEU A 16 5.93 -32.26 -11.30
N ASN A 17 6.50 -33.12 -10.44
CA ASN A 17 6.79 -32.77 -9.04
C ASN A 17 7.88 -31.68 -8.93
N LYS A 18 8.92 -31.73 -9.79
CA LYS A 18 10.01 -30.75 -9.76
C LYS A 18 9.53 -29.37 -10.24
N THR A 19 8.64 -29.31 -11.23
CA THR A 19 7.99 -28.07 -11.66
C THR A 19 7.06 -27.50 -10.58
N SER A 20 6.34 -28.37 -9.83
CA SER A 20 5.48 -27.95 -8.73
C SER A 20 6.25 -27.33 -7.56
N TRP A 21 7.40 -27.90 -7.18
CA TRP A 21 8.24 -27.34 -6.12
C TRP A 21 8.91 -26.03 -6.53
N GLY A 22 9.38 -25.93 -7.78
CA GLY A 22 9.92 -24.68 -8.31
C GLY A 22 8.89 -23.55 -8.31
N LEU A 23 7.65 -23.83 -8.73
CA LEU A 23 6.55 -22.88 -8.69
C LEU A 23 6.18 -22.48 -7.26
N PHE A 24 6.18 -23.42 -6.31
CA PHE A 24 5.93 -23.14 -4.90
C PHE A 24 6.98 -22.16 -4.33
N PHE A 25 8.26 -22.43 -4.54
CA PHE A 25 9.32 -21.53 -4.07
C PHE A 25 9.28 -20.17 -4.75
N ALA A 26 9.02 -20.12 -6.06
CA ALA A 26 8.84 -18.87 -6.78
C ALA A 26 7.66 -18.05 -6.22
N TYR A 27 6.54 -18.71 -5.91
CA TYR A 27 5.37 -18.07 -5.31
C TYR A 27 5.63 -17.58 -3.89
N ALA A 28 6.32 -18.38 -3.07
CA ALA A 28 6.73 -18.01 -1.73
C ALA A 28 7.69 -16.81 -1.76
N PHE A 29 8.68 -16.83 -2.64
CA PHE A 29 9.63 -15.74 -2.84
C PHE A 29 8.93 -14.45 -3.30
N LEU A 30 8.04 -14.54 -4.29
CA LEU A 30 7.24 -13.41 -4.75
C LEU A 30 6.34 -12.87 -3.63
N SER A 31 5.76 -13.76 -2.82
CA SER A 31 4.94 -13.38 -1.66
C SER A 31 5.77 -12.63 -0.62
N ILE A 32 7.00 -13.06 -0.35
CA ILE A 32 7.92 -12.37 0.56
C ILE A 32 8.35 -11.01 0.00
N LEU A 33 8.70 -10.94 -1.29
CA LEU A 33 9.09 -9.68 -1.92
C LEU A 33 7.95 -8.66 -2.00
N THR A 34 6.72 -9.14 -2.18
CA THR A 34 5.54 -8.27 -2.29
C THR A 34 4.89 -7.97 -0.95
N ALA A 35 5.12 -8.80 0.08
CA ALA A 35 4.50 -8.66 1.40
C ALA A 35 4.62 -7.24 1.99
N PRO A 36 5.78 -6.55 1.94
CA PRO A 36 5.94 -5.24 2.55
C PRO A 36 4.95 -4.17 2.05
N TYR A 37 4.54 -4.26 0.78
CA TYR A 37 3.67 -3.28 0.15
C TYR A 37 2.34 -3.85 -0.36
N ARG A 38 2.09 -5.16 -0.20
CA ARG A 38 0.88 -5.83 -0.73
C ARG A 38 -0.40 -5.19 -0.21
N ARG A 39 -0.45 -4.89 1.10
CA ARG A 39 -1.62 -4.25 1.72
C ARG A 39 -1.81 -2.83 1.20
N THR A 40 -0.75 -2.04 1.19
CA THR A 40 -0.76 -0.67 0.70
C THR A 40 -1.21 -0.61 -0.77
N PHE A 41 -0.71 -1.53 -1.59
CA PHE A 41 -1.16 -1.68 -2.98
C PHE A 41 -2.66 -1.99 -3.08
N LYS A 42 -3.17 -2.94 -2.27
CA LYS A 42 -4.59 -3.30 -2.29
C LYS A 42 -5.47 -2.10 -1.88
N LEU A 43 -5.12 -1.43 -0.79
CA LEU A 43 -5.94 -0.38 -0.16
C LEU A 43 -5.89 0.96 -0.89
N TYR A 44 -4.70 1.43 -1.29
CA TYR A 44 -4.53 2.77 -1.84
C TYR A 44 -4.55 2.81 -3.38
N THR A 45 -4.34 1.67 -4.04
CA THR A 45 -4.23 1.62 -5.50
C THR A 45 -5.29 0.71 -6.12
N TRP A 46 -5.39 -0.57 -5.74
CA TRP A 46 -6.30 -1.50 -6.41
C TRP A 46 -7.78 -1.22 -6.13
N LYS A 47 -8.17 -1.16 -4.85
CA LYS A 47 -9.57 -0.99 -4.42
C LYS A 47 -10.19 0.32 -4.95
N PRO A 48 -9.55 1.50 -4.80
CA PRO A 48 -10.11 2.74 -5.31
C PRO A 48 -10.29 2.73 -6.84
N LEU A 49 -9.33 2.15 -7.58
CA LEU A 49 -9.42 2.03 -9.04
C LEU A 49 -10.54 1.08 -9.47
N ALA A 50 -10.80 0.03 -8.70
CA ALA A 50 -11.94 -0.86 -8.93
C ALA A 50 -13.28 -0.15 -8.67
N GLU A 51 -13.37 0.63 -7.58
CA GLU A 51 -14.55 1.42 -7.23
C GLU A 51 -14.83 2.52 -8.26
N PHE A 52 -13.80 3.20 -8.77
CA PHE A 52 -13.95 4.18 -9.85
C PHE A 52 -14.52 3.58 -11.14
N ARG A 53 -14.22 2.31 -11.42
CA ARG A 53 -14.81 1.59 -12.56
C ARG A 53 -16.24 1.18 -12.29
N ALA A 54 -16.53 0.72 -11.07
CA ALA A 54 -17.87 0.34 -10.66
C ALA A 54 -18.84 1.54 -10.71
N ALA A 55 -18.36 2.75 -10.37
CA ALA A 55 -19.15 3.98 -10.50
C ALA A 55 -19.58 4.29 -11.96
N GLY A 56 -18.88 3.74 -12.96
CA GLY A 56 -19.32 3.78 -14.36
C GLY A 56 -19.56 5.21 -14.90
N LYS A 57 -20.82 5.55 -15.18
CA LYS A 57 -21.25 6.88 -15.66
C LYS A 57 -21.78 7.80 -14.55
N ASP A 58 -21.90 7.32 -13.31
CA ASP A 58 -22.37 8.14 -12.20
C ASP A 58 -21.28 9.14 -11.79
N SER A 59 -21.44 10.37 -12.24
CA SER A 59 -20.53 11.48 -11.99
C SER A 59 -20.47 11.84 -10.50
N ARG A 60 -21.58 11.77 -9.76
CA ARG A 60 -21.61 12.18 -8.34
C ARG A 60 -20.88 11.18 -7.47
N ALA A 61 -21.16 9.88 -7.66
CA ALA A 61 -20.44 8.82 -6.96
C ALA A 61 -18.93 8.86 -7.29
N PHE A 62 -18.57 9.06 -8.57
CA PHE A 62 -17.18 9.16 -8.99
C PHE A 62 -16.44 10.34 -8.33
N ILE A 63 -17.04 11.53 -8.28
CA ILE A 63 -16.44 12.72 -7.64
C ILE A 63 -16.19 12.47 -6.15
N GLY A 64 -17.16 11.90 -5.44
CA GLY A 64 -17.01 11.56 -4.02
C GLY A 64 -15.85 10.59 -3.77
N LEU A 65 -15.76 9.52 -4.56
CA LEU A 65 -14.67 8.55 -4.47
C LEU A 65 -13.31 9.18 -4.78
N VAL A 66 -13.20 10.03 -5.82
CA VAL A 66 -11.95 10.68 -6.20
C VAL A 66 -11.47 11.63 -5.11
N ARG A 67 -12.40 12.37 -4.48
CA ARG A 67 -12.08 13.27 -3.36
C ARG A 67 -11.45 12.51 -2.19
N GLU A 68 -12.07 11.40 -1.79
CA GLU A 68 -11.57 10.56 -0.70
C GLU A 68 -10.21 9.93 -1.07
N TRP A 69 -10.11 9.36 -2.26
CA TRP A 69 -8.88 8.76 -2.75
C TRP A 69 -7.73 9.76 -2.84
N LYS A 70 -7.96 10.97 -3.36
CA LYS A 70 -6.95 12.05 -3.43
C LYS A 70 -6.42 12.37 -2.04
N ALA A 71 -7.30 12.50 -1.03
CA ALA A 71 -6.90 12.75 0.35
C ALA A 71 -6.01 11.62 0.91
N ASN A 72 -6.45 10.37 0.76
CA ASN A 72 -5.74 9.20 1.23
C ASN A 72 -4.38 9.04 0.52
N LYS A 73 -4.34 9.30 -0.79
CA LYS A 73 -3.13 9.18 -1.59
C LYS A 73 -2.11 10.25 -1.24
N TYR A 74 -2.57 11.46 -0.93
CA TYR A 74 -1.69 12.54 -0.48
C TYR A 74 -1.02 12.21 0.85
N GLN A 75 -1.79 11.67 1.81
CA GLN A 75 -1.26 11.21 3.10
C GLN A 75 -0.26 10.06 2.92
N GLU A 76 -0.56 9.09 2.04
CA GLU A 76 0.39 8.02 1.70
C GLU A 76 1.70 8.59 1.18
N LEU A 77 1.65 9.49 0.17
CA LEU A 77 2.85 10.09 -0.42
C LEU A 77 3.67 10.90 0.59
N GLN A 78 3.01 11.63 1.50
CA GLN A 78 3.71 12.32 2.60
C GLN A 78 4.41 11.33 3.53
N SER A 79 3.73 10.25 3.91
CA SER A 79 4.33 9.20 4.76
C SER A 79 5.54 8.55 4.08
N VAL A 80 5.45 8.31 2.76
CA VAL A 80 6.55 7.77 1.95
C VAL A 80 7.74 8.72 1.94
N GLN A 81 7.53 10.02 1.75
CA GLN A 81 8.61 11.02 1.76
C GLN A 81 9.33 11.07 3.10
N VAL A 82 8.57 11.09 4.21
CA VAL A 82 9.14 11.12 5.56
C VAL A 82 9.92 9.83 5.84
N ALA A 83 9.32 8.67 5.58
CA ALA A 83 9.94 7.37 5.84
C ALA A 83 11.18 7.12 4.97
N ALA A 84 11.13 7.48 3.68
CA ALA A 84 12.27 7.33 2.78
C ALA A 84 13.41 8.30 3.13
N SER A 85 13.10 9.54 3.50
CA SER A 85 14.12 10.50 3.97
C SER A 85 14.79 10.04 5.26
N PHE A 86 14.00 9.48 6.18
CA PHE A 86 14.53 8.87 7.41
C PHE A 86 15.43 7.67 7.11
N CYS A 87 15.03 6.78 6.19
CA CYS A 87 15.84 5.64 5.75
C CYS A 87 17.16 6.10 5.09
N ALA A 88 17.11 7.12 4.24
CA ALA A 88 18.31 7.72 3.64
C ALA A 88 19.24 8.29 4.70
N GLY A 89 18.71 9.03 5.68
CA GLY A 89 19.48 9.56 6.82
C GLY A 89 20.12 8.46 7.66
N ALA A 90 19.37 7.40 8.00
CA ALA A 90 19.87 6.25 8.72
C ALA A 90 20.98 5.50 7.93
N THR A 91 20.82 5.39 6.61
CA THR A 91 21.80 4.76 5.73
C THR A 91 23.09 5.59 5.64
N LEU A 92 22.98 6.91 5.41
CA LEU A 92 24.12 7.84 5.36
C LEU A 92 24.84 7.92 6.70
N ALA A 93 24.07 7.93 7.80
CA ALA A 93 24.64 7.78 9.11
C ALA A 93 25.45 6.50 9.11
N THR A 94 24.83 5.31 8.98
CA THR A 94 25.51 4.00 9.09
C THR A 94 26.83 3.92 8.32
N ILE A 95 26.83 4.35 7.05
CA ILE A 95 28.03 4.36 6.19
C ILE A 95 29.19 5.20 6.78
N SER A 96 28.91 6.25 7.55
CA SER A 96 29.95 7.12 8.12
C SER A 96 30.74 6.53 9.30
N TRP A 97 30.24 5.47 9.95
CA TRP A 97 30.84 4.85 11.16
C TRP A 97 31.21 3.38 10.96
N THR A 98 31.05 2.84 9.76
CA THR A 98 31.51 1.51 9.39
C THR A 98 33.03 1.52 9.23
N LYS A 99 33.73 1.21 10.33
CA LYS A 99 35.21 1.19 10.43
C LYS A 99 35.79 -0.23 10.41
N LEU A 100 35.04 -1.24 9.97
CA LEU A 100 35.59 -2.59 9.91
C LEU A 100 36.70 -2.64 8.87
N ASN A 101 37.86 -3.20 9.24
CA ASN A 101 39.02 -3.29 8.35
C ASN A 101 38.79 -4.26 7.17
N ASN A 102 37.72 -5.07 7.21
CA ASN A 102 37.29 -5.95 6.13
C ASN A 102 35.78 -6.23 6.23
N PRO A 103 34.88 -5.32 5.85
CA PRO A 103 33.46 -5.61 5.82
C PRO A 103 33.14 -6.61 4.70
N ILE A 104 32.03 -7.33 4.83
CA ILE A 104 31.48 -8.12 3.71
C ILE A 104 30.90 -7.11 2.73
N TRP A 105 31.39 -7.10 1.48
CA TRP A 105 30.97 -6.16 0.43
C TRP A 105 29.44 -6.14 0.21
N VAL A 106 28.76 -7.25 0.51
CA VAL A 106 27.30 -7.37 0.43
C VAL A 106 26.60 -6.37 1.35
N ALA A 107 27.14 -6.08 2.53
CA ALA A 107 26.55 -5.09 3.45
C ALA A 107 26.57 -3.69 2.82
N ASP A 108 27.72 -3.29 2.25
CA ASP A 108 27.88 -2.00 1.58
C ASP A 108 26.96 -1.90 0.36
N ALA A 109 26.90 -2.95 -0.47
CA ALA A 109 26.02 -3.00 -1.63
C ALA A 109 24.54 -2.84 -1.25
N LEU A 110 24.11 -3.47 -0.14
CA LEU A 110 22.75 -3.38 0.38
C LEU A 110 22.44 -1.96 0.92
N TRP A 111 23.40 -1.30 1.57
CA TRP A 111 23.22 0.07 2.02
C TRP A 111 23.17 1.07 0.86
N PHE A 112 24.05 0.96 -0.14
CA PHE A 112 23.95 1.80 -1.33
C PHE A 112 22.63 1.55 -2.09
N SER A 113 22.17 0.30 -2.13
CA SER A 113 20.85 -0.04 -2.69
C SER A 113 19.71 0.62 -1.90
N SER A 114 19.78 0.60 -0.57
CA SER A 114 18.82 1.32 0.30
C SER A 114 18.81 2.82 0.01
N LEU A 115 20.00 3.42 -0.13
CA LEU A 115 20.14 4.85 -0.38
C LEU A 115 19.52 5.25 -1.72
N ILE A 116 19.85 4.53 -2.79
CA ILE A 116 19.31 4.85 -4.12
C ILE A 116 17.79 4.61 -4.17
N CYS A 117 17.30 3.54 -3.55
CA CYS A 117 15.85 3.30 -3.42
C CYS A 117 15.16 4.42 -2.64
N SER A 118 15.75 4.89 -1.53
CA SER A 118 15.20 5.99 -0.74
C SER A 118 15.08 7.28 -1.55
N ILE A 119 16.14 7.62 -2.32
CA ILE A 119 16.14 8.80 -3.19
C ILE A 119 15.06 8.69 -4.27
N TRP A 120 14.97 7.54 -4.95
CA TRP A 120 13.93 7.32 -5.96
C TRP A 120 12.52 7.37 -5.38
N ALA A 121 12.31 6.84 -4.16
CA ALA A 121 11.01 6.93 -3.49
C ALA A 121 10.61 8.38 -3.23
N VAL A 122 11.53 9.24 -2.77
CA VAL A 122 11.26 10.68 -2.55
C VAL A 122 10.97 11.38 -3.88
N VAL A 123 11.84 11.21 -4.89
CA VAL A 123 11.70 11.86 -6.20
C VAL A 123 10.38 11.48 -6.87
N THR A 124 10.07 10.19 -6.93
CA THR A 124 8.82 9.71 -7.54
C THR A 124 7.58 10.05 -6.72
N SER A 125 7.71 10.16 -5.39
CA SER A 125 6.62 10.66 -4.56
C SER A 125 6.31 12.13 -4.86
N ILE A 126 7.33 12.97 -5.07
CA ILE A 126 7.15 14.39 -5.46
C ILE A 126 6.46 14.47 -6.84
N GLN A 127 6.92 13.68 -7.81
CA GLN A 127 6.31 13.63 -9.15
C GLN A 127 4.84 13.17 -9.09
N THR A 128 4.56 12.13 -8.31
CA THR A 128 3.18 11.61 -8.15
C THR A 128 2.29 12.62 -7.43
N LYS A 129 2.84 13.34 -6.46
CA LYS A 129 2.14 14.43 -5.75
C LYS A 129 1.80 15.57 -6.71
N SER A 130 2.73 15.99 -7.57
CA SER A 130 2.48 17.02 -8.60
C SER A 130 1.36 16.62 -9.56
N ILE A 131 1.29 15.36 -10.00
CA ILE A 131 0.18 14.87 -10.83
C ILE A 131 -1.16 14.95 -10.08
N LEU A 132 -1.12 14.79 -8.75
CA LEU A 132 -2.30 14.86 -7.89
C LEU A 132 -2.74 16.31 -7.61
N ASP A 133 -1.78 17.23 -7.56
CA ASP A 133 -2.00 18.68 -7.41
C ASP A 133 -2.60 19.28 -8.70
N ASP A 134 -2.33 18.70 -9.88
CA ASP A 134 -2.99 19.06 -11.15
C ASP A 134 -4.48 18.68 -11.21
N LEU A 135 -4.98 17.88 -10.26
CA LEU A 135 -6.40 17.56 -10.14
C LEU A 135 -7.10 18.67 -9.35
N PRO A 136 -8.36 19.02 -9.70
CA PRO A 136 -9.10 20.07 -9.01
C PRO A 136 -9.15 19.84 -7.49
N ASP A 137 -9.15 20.93 -6.74
CA ASP A 137 -8.97 20.87 -5.30
C ASP A 137 -10.23 20.32 -4.59
N LYS A 138 -10.11 19.93 -3.31
CA LYS A 138 -11.23 19.34 -2.55
C LYS A 138 -12.48 20.25 -2.53
N ASP A 139 -12.23 21.56 -2.49
CA ASP A 139 -13.27 22.59 -2.45
C ASP A 139 -13.88 22.83 -3.84
N GLU A 140 -13.08 22.66 -4.90
CA GLU A 140 -13.53 22.74 -6.29
C GLU A 140 -14.27 21.47 -6.73
N LEU A 141 -13.96 20.32 -6.12
CA LEU A 141 -14.68 19.04 -6.29
C LEU A 141 -16.12 19.07 -5.73
N SER A 142 -16.78 20.21 -5.69
CA SER A 142 -18.19 20.34 -5.34
C SER A 142 -19.07 19.54 -6.30
N LEU A 143 -20.31 19.21 -5.88
CA LEU A 143 -21.22 18.20 -6.47
C LEU A 143 -21.53 18.34 -7.98
N PHE A 144 -21.03 19.39 -8.64
CA PHE A 144 -21.28 19.74 -10.03
C PHE A 144 -19.99 20.15 -10.75
N LEU A 145 -19.09 19.18 -11.00
CA LEU A 145 -18.01 19.41 -11.96
C LEU A 145 -18.55 19.36 -13.40
N PRO A 146 -18.07 20.25 -14.30
CA PRO A 146 -18.32 20.12 -15.72
C PRO A 146 -17.89 18.74 -16.25
N GLU A 147 -18.71 18.12 -17.11
CA GLU A 147 -18.36 16.87 -17.80
C GLU A 147 -16.94 16.82 -18.42
N PRO A 148 -16.41 17.87 -19.07
CA PRO A 148 -15.06 17.82 -19.64
C PRO A 148 -13.98 17.63 -18.57
N GLU A 149 -14.16 18.19 -17.38
CA GLU A 149 -13.22 18.03 -16.27
C GLU A 149 -13.28 16.62 -15.67
N ILE A 150 -14.49 16.07 -15.52
CA ILE A 150 -14.66 14.67 -15.09
C ILE A 150 -13.97 13.72 -16.07
N LYS A 151 -14.08 13.97 -17.38
CA LYS A 151 -13.36 13.20 -18.41
C LYS A 151 -11.85 13.35 -18.29
N ARG A 152 -11.35 14.56 -18.00
CA ARG A 152 -9.92 14.83 -17.76
C ARG A 152 -9.42 14.07 -16.53
N VAL A 153 -10.06 14.23 -15.38
CA VAL A 153 -9.73 13.56 -14.11
C VAL A 153 -9.74 12.03 -14.29
N ARG A 154 -10.78 11.50 -14.93
CA ARG A 154 -10.88 10.08 -15.27
C ARG A 154 -9.75 9.62 -16.18
N LYS A 155 -9.35 10.43 -17.16
CA LYS A 155 -8.24 10.09 -18.07
C LYS A 155 -6.89 10.14 -17.36
N VAL A 156 -6.68 11.04 -16.41
CA VAL A 156 -5.46 11.12 -15.60
C VAL A 156 -5.36 9.94 -14.64
N ILE A 157 -6.44 9.63 -13.92
CA ILE A 157 -6.46 8.60 -12.87
C ILE A 157 -6.57 7.18 -13.45
N LEU A 158 -7.41 6.98 -14.48
CA LEU A 158 -7.70 5.65 -15.05
C LEU A 158 -7.08 5.38 -16.41
N ARG A 159 -6.45 6.38 -17.07
CA ARG A 159 -5.89 6.31 -18.43
C ARG A 159 -6.79 5.48 -19.35
N TYR A 160 -8.04 5.93 -19.41
CA TYR A 160 -9.21 5.18 -19.84
C TYR A 160 -9.05 4.47 -21.21
N LYS A 161 -9.08 3.13 -21.18
CA LYS A 161 -9.53 2.27 -22.30
C LYS A 161 -10.57 1.29 -21.73
N LYS A 162 -11.62 0.98 -22.51
CA LYS A 162 -12.73 0.07 -22.12
C LYS A 162 -12.26 -1.32 -21.69
N THR A 163 -11.05 -1.74 -22.07
CA THR A 163 -10.44 -3.01 -21.70
C THR A 163 -9.17 -2.78 -20.88
N PRO A 164 -8.94 -3.57 -19.80
CA PRO A 164 -7.72 -3.49 -19.00
C PRO A 164 -6.53 -4.03 -19.82
N GLY A 165 -5.96 -3.18 -20.67
CA GLY A 165 -4.72 -3.48 -21.38
C GLY A 165 -3.48 -3.21 -20.53
N PHE A 166 -2.30 -3.39 -21.15
CA PHE A 166 -1.00 -3.11 -20.54
C PHE A 166 -0.88 -1.71 -19.89
N GLY A 167 -1.56 -0.70 -20.46
CA GLY A 167 -1.58 0.66 -19.91
C GLY A 167 -2.20 0.77 -18.51
N HIS A 168 -3.14 -0.10 -18.14
CA HIS A 168 -3.71 -0.12 -16.79
C HIS A 168 -2.69 -0.59 -15.76
N TRP A 169 -1.94 -1.64 -16.08
CA TRP A 169 -0.88 -2.17 -15.22
C TRP A 169 0.25 -1.16 -15.03
N ILE A 170 0.66 -0.47 -16.10
CA ILE A 170 1.65 0.61 -16.01
C ILE A 170 1.17 1.70 -15.06
N MET A 171 -0.09 2.11 -15.16
CA MET A 171 -0.63 3.17 -14.32
C MET A 171 -0.72 2.75 -12.84
N MET A 172 -1.17 1.53 -12.56
CA MET A 172 -1.13 0.99 -11.19
C MET A 172 0.30 0.93 -10.65
N PHE A 173 1.25 0.55 -11.50
CA PHE A 173 2.66 0.55 -11.16
C PHE A 173 3.15 1.97 -10.81
N ILE A 174 2.85 2.97 -11.64
CA ILE A 174 3.24 4.38 -11.38
C ILE A 174 2.68 4.86 -10.04
N TRP A 175 1.39 4.62 -9.76
CA TRP A 175 0.76 5.03 -8.50
C TRP A 175 1.34 4.31 -7.27
N GLN A 176 1.87 3.09 -7.44
CA GLN A 176 2.44 2.31 -6.35
C GLN A 176 3.95 2.46 -6.20
N PHE A 177 4.64 2.92 -7.25
CA PHE A 177 6.09 2.91 -7.34
C PHE A 177 6.79 3.61 -6.17
N PRO A 178 6.35 4.78 -5.67
CA PRO A 178 7.00 5.43 -4.54
C PRO A 178 6.97 4.56 -3.27
N SER A 179 5.80 4.00 -2.94
CA SER A 179 5.61 3.17 -1.75
C SER A 179 6.34 1.84 -1.83
N MET A 180 6.35 1.21 -3.02
CA MET A 180 7.10 0.00 -3.28
C MET A 180 8.61 0.24 -3.11
N THR A 181 9.13 1.31 -3.69
CA THR A 181 10.57 1.64 -3.65
C THR A 181 11.01 2.00 -2.23
N MET A 182 10.18 2.73 -1.47
CA MET A 182 10.42 2.99 -0.04
C MET A 182 10.48 1.68 0.76
N SER A 183 9.57 0.74 0.49
CA SER A 183 9.57 -0.55 1.20
C SER A 183 10.84 -1.34 0.92
N TYR A 184 11.32 -1.35 -0.33
CA TYR A 184 12.60 -1.98 -0.69
C TYR A 184 13.81 -1.27 -0.06
N ALA A 185 13.76 0.05 0.09
CA ALA A 185 14.80 0.78 0.82
C ALA A 185 14.96 0.25 2.25
N TRP A 186 13.86 0.13 3.00
CA TRP A 186 13.88 -0.44 4.35
C TRP A 186 14.33 -1.90 4.39
N CYS A 187 13.86 -2.72 3.45
CA CYS A 187 14.25 -4.13 3.40
C CYS A 187 15.75 -4.30 3.15
N THR A 188 16.30 -3.56 2.18
CA THR A 188 17.73 -3.58 1.86
C THR A 188 18.57 -2.97 2.98
N PHE A 189 18.11 -1.91 3.64
CA PHE A 189 18.76 -1.34 4.83
C PHE A 189 18.88 -2.35 5.97
N LEU A 190 17.76 -2.97 6.37
CA LEU A 190 17.73 -3.96 7.44
C LEU A 190 18.55 -5.20 7.09
N SER A 191 18.53 -5.62 5.83
CA SER A 191 19.36 -6.73 5.34
C SER A 191 20.85 -6.38 5.43
N GLY A 192 21.25 -5.17 5.00
CA GLY A 192 22.63 -4.70 5.10
C GLY A 192 23.10 -4.60 6.54
N LEU A 193 22.25 -4.09 7.44
CA LEU A 193 22.52 -4.03 8.87
C LEU A 193 22.68 -5.43 9.48
N THR A 194 21.82 -6.37 9.10
CA THR A 194 21.89 -7.76 9.56
C THR A 194 23.20 -8.42 9.12
N VAL A 195 23.55 -8.30 7.84
CA VAL A 195 24.81 -8.84 7.30
C VAL A 195 26.01 -8.22 8.03
N TYR A 196 26.01 -6.89 8.22
CA TYR A 196 27.09 -6.19 8.92
C TYR A 196 27.26 -6.69 10.35
N VAL A 197 26.17 -6.76 11.13
CA VAL A 197 26.20 -7.22 12.52
C VAL A 197 26.57 -8.71 12.62
N CYS A 198 26.19 -9.53 11.63
CA CYS A 198 26.51 -10.96 11.59
C CYS A 198 27.89 -11.28 11.00
N THR A 199 28.65 -10.29 10.52
CA THR A 199 30.03 -10.45 10.01
C THR A 199 30.91 -11.36 10.88
N PRO A 200 30.99 -11.22 12.23
CA PRO A 200 31.79 -12.11 13.07
C PRO A 200 31.45 -13.59 12.90
N PHE A 201 30.16 -13.94 12.76
CA PHE A 201 29.73 -15.31 12.52
C PHE A 201 30.10 -15.80 11.13
N VAL A 202 29.88 -14.97 10.11
CA VAL A 202 30.14 -15.35 8.71
C VAL A 202 31.64 -15.58 8.47
N ARG A 203 32.49 -14.81 9.15
CA ARG A 203 33.95 -14.90 9.03
C ARG A 203 34.61 -15.89 10.00
N ASN A 204 33.83 -16.53 10.88
CA ASN A 204 34.33 -17.42 11.92
C ASN A 204 35.44 -16.75 12.76
N GLU A 205 35.25 -15.49 13.15
CA GLU A 205 36.19 -14.78 14.00
C GLU A 205 36.25 -15.41 15.40
N ALA A 206 37.35 -15.17 16.13
CA ALA A 206 37.43 -15.60 17.53
C ALA A 206 36.32 -14.95 18.37
N TRP A 207 35.78 -15.71 19.32
CA TRP A 207 34.67 -15.24 20.16
C TRP A 207 35.03 -13.94 20.88
N ASP A 208 34.19 -12.92 20.68
CA ASP A 208 34.41 -11.57 21.19
C ASP A 208 33.05 -10.90 21.50
N ASN A 209 33.06 -9.74 22.15
CA ASN A 209 31.87 -8.94 22.44
C ASN A 209 31.03 -8.63 21.19
N ARG A 210 31.62 -8.56 19.99
CA ARG A 210 30.88 -8.43 18.73
C ARG A 210 29.88 -9.56 18.48
N HIS A 211 30.23 -10.79 18.86
CA HIS A 211 29.32 -11.95 18.75
C HIS A 211 28.13 -11.80 19.70
N LYS A 212 28.37 -11.33 20.93
CA LYS A 212 27.31 -11.07 21.91
C LYS A 212 26.34 -9.99 21.41
N VAL A 213 26.87 -8.90 20.85
CA VAL A 213 26.05 -7.83 20.23
C VAL A 213 25.21 -8.41 19.09
N ALA A 214 25.80 -9.26 18.25
CA ALA A 214 25.09 -9.89 17.14
C ALA A 214 23.96 -10.83 17.59
N ILE A 215 24.17 -11.61 18.66
CA ILE A 215 23.11 -12.46 19.24
C ILE A 215 21.96 -11.62 19.77
N VAL A 216 22.27 -10.56 20.52
CA VAL A 216 21.23 -9.67 21.07
C VAL A 216 20.47 -9.01 19.92
N TYR A 217 21.16 -8.48 18.91
CA TYR A 217 20.54 -7.92 17.71
C TYR A 217 19.61 -8.91 17.01
N LEU A 218 20.07 -10.14 16.76
CA LEU A 218 19.27 -11.19 16.12
C LEU A 218 18.06 -11.60 16.96
N SER A 219 18.20 -11.66 18.28
CA SER A 219 17.10 -12.00 19.18
C SER A 219 16.00 -10.92 19.16
N VAL A 220 16.37 -9.65 19.27
CA VAL A 220 15.44 -8.51 19.23
C VAL A 220 14.83 -8.37 17.84
N GLY A 221 15.64 -8.48 16.79
CA GLY A 221 15.19 -8.47 15.40
C GLY A 221 14.22 -9.62 15.10
N GLY A 222 14.47 -10.82 15.64
CA GLY A 222 13.61 -11.98 15.54
C GLY A 222 12.24 -11.76 16.20
N VAL A 223 12.22 -11.20 17.41
CA VAL A 223 10.96 -10.84 18.09
C VAL A 223 10.18 -9.78 17.30
N GLY A 224 10.87 -8.77 16.77
CA GLY A 224 10.26 -7.75 15.91
C GLY A 224 9.67 -8.34 14.63
N LEU A 225 10.41 -9.21 13.94
CA LEU A 225 9.97 -9.89 12.74
C LEU A 225 8.76 -10.80 13.01
N PHE A 226 8.79 -11.56 14.10
CA PHE A 226 7.66 -12.39 14.52
C PHE A 226 6.41 -11.53 14.78
N THR A 227 6.55 -10.45 15.53
CA THR A 227 5.45 -9.51 15.81
C THR A 227 4.88 -8.92 14.53
N TYR A 228 5.74 -8.53 13.58
CA TYR A 228 5.34 -8.05 12.27
C TYR A 228 4.55 -9.10 11.47
N PHE A 229 5.00 -10.35 11.46
CA PHE A 229 4.29 -11.45 10.80
C PHE A 229 2.91 -11.68 11.41
N PHE A 230 2.80 -11.72 12.74
CA PHE A 230 1.52 -11.90 13.43
C PHE A 230 0.56 -10.74 13.16
N SER A 231 1.05 -9.49 13.20
CA SER A 231 0.25 -8.31 12.86
C SER A 231 -0.25 -8.40 11.42
N SER A 232 0.62 -8.78 10.48
CA SER A 232 0.28 -8.92 9.06
C SER A 232 -0.74 -10.04 8.82
N MET A 233 -0.60 -11.17 9.52
CA MET A 233 -1.57 -12.28 9.47
C MET A 233 -2.93 -11.87 10.03
N PHE A 234 -2.96 -11.17 11.17
CA PHE A 234 -4.19 -10.71 11.80
C PHE A 234 -4.95 -9.74 10.90
N VAL A 235 -4.24 -8.79 10.31
CA VAL A 235 -4.79 -7.87 9.31
C VAL A 235 -5.35 -8.61 8.10
N TYR A 236 -4.60 -9.58 7.57
CA TYR A 236 -5.03 -10.36 6.41
C TYR A 236 -6.28 -11.20 6.73
N ALA A 237 -6.32 -11.84 7.90
CA ALA A 237 -7.48 -12.60 8.36
C ALA A 237 -8.70 -11.69 8.55
N GLY A 238 -8.53 -10.53 9.20
CA GLY A 238 -9.59 -9.55 9.39
C GLY A 238 -10.17 -9.03 8.06
N GLU A 239 -9.32 -8.76 7.07
CA GLU A 239 -9.79 -8.38 5.72
C GLU A 239 -10.61 -9.50 5.06
N LYS A 240 -10.17 -10.76 5.17
CA LYS A 240 -10.86 -11.93 4.61
C LYS A 240 -12.22 -12.14 5.26
N ASP A 241 -12.31 -12.00 6.58
CA ASP A 241 -13.55 -12.19 7.32
C ASP A 241 -14.54 -11.06 7.06
N TYR A 242 -14.05 -9.83 6.87
CA TYR A 242 -14.86 -8.70 6.40
C TYR A 242 -15.44 -8.97 4.99
N GLU A 243 -14.60 -9.40 4.04
CA GLU A 243 -15.05 -9.73 2.67
C GLU A 243 -16.12 -10.83 2.67
N ARG A 244 -15.95 -11.87 3.51
CA ARG A 244 -16.96 -12.93 3.70
C ARG A 244 -18.26 -12.41 4.28
N SER A 245 -18.18 -11.51 5.26
CA SER A 245 -19.38 -10.92 5.90
C SER A 245 -20.18 -10.10 4.89
N CYS A 246 -19.53 -9.27 4.08
CA CYS A 246 -20.20 -8.51 3.02
C CYS A 246 -20.83 -9.42 1.94
N ALA A 247 -20.15 -10.52 1.58
CA ALA A 247 -20.69 -11.49 0.63
C ALA A 247 -21.94 -12.19 1.18
N SER A 248 -21.94 -12.58 2.46
CA SER A 248 -23.09 -13.21 3.11
C SER A 248 -24.29 -12.27 3.20
N THR A 249 -24.08 -10.98 3.53
CA THR A 249 -25.17 -10.00 3.59
C THR A 249 -25.82 -9.82 2.21
N ARG A 250 -25.03 -9.79 1.14
CA ARG A 250 -25.53 -9.62 -0.22
C ARG A 250 -26.41 -10.79 -0.68
N VAL A 251 -26.07 -12.03 -0.28
CA VAL A 251 -26.89 -13.21 -0.60
C VAL A 251 -28.25 -13.12 0.11
N ASN A 252 -28.26 -12.80 1.41
CA ASN A 252 -29.51 -12.68 2.18
C ASN A 252 -30.47 -11.61 1.64
N THR A 253 -29.96 -10.46 1.15
CA THR A 253 -30.84 -9.44 0.54
C THR A 253 -31.45 -9.93 -0.78
N THR A 254 -30.69 -10.69 -1.57
CA THR A 254 -31.16 -11.20 -2.87
C THR A 254 -32.26 -12.25 -2.70
N ASP A 255 -32.14 -13.10 -1.65
CA ASP A 255 -33.13 -14.14 -1.35
C ASP A 255 -34.46 -13.58 -0.82
N LEU A 256 -34.42 -12.40 -0.16
CA LEU A 256 -35.63 -11.71 0.31
C LEU A 256 -36.39 -11.02 -0.85
N GLU A 257 -35.71 -10.53 -1.88
CA GLU A 257 -36.37 -9.97 -3.08
C GLU A 257 -36.94 -11.07 -4.01
N GLY A 258 -36.33 -12.26 -4.05
CA GLY A 258 -36.85 -13.40 -4.82
C GLY A 258 -38.06 -14.11 -4.20
N GLY A 259 -38.37 -13.83 -2.93
CA GLY A 259 -39.47 -14.41 -2.17
C GLY A 259 -40.71 -13.51 -2.06
N ALA A 260 -40.88 -12.52 -2.94
CA ALA A 260 -42.12 -11.77 -2.98
C ALA A 260 -43.28 -12.73 -3.36
N PRO A 261 -44.32 -12.86 -2.52
CA PRO A 261 -45.46 -13.72 -2.84
C PRO A 261 -46.10 -13.23 -4.13
N GLU A 262 -46.39 -14.16 -5.06
CA GLU A 262 -47.25 -13.91 -6.22
C GLU A 262 -48.56 -13.29 -5.73
N VAL A 263 -48.68 -11.97 -5.87
CA VAL A 263 -49.94 -11.27 -5.67
C VAL A 263 -50.83 -11.67 -6.83
N HIS A 264 -51.74 -12.61 -6.56
CA HIS A 264 -52.84 -12.96 -7.43
C HIS A 264 -53.61 -11.68 -7.80
N THR A 265 -53.52 -11.30 -9.07
CA THR A 265 -54.25 -10.19 -9.66
C THR A 265 -55.72 -10.58 -9.87
N GLY A 266 -56.60 -10.07 -9.01
CA GLY A 266 -58.03 -9.94 -9.29
C GLY A 266 -58.35 -8.52 -9.79
N PRO A 267 -59.40 -8.33 -10.63
CA PRO A 267 -59.76 -7.02 -11.16
C PRO A 267 -60.68 -6.23 -10.20
N GLU A 268 -60.74 -4.91 -10.41
CA GLU A 268 -61.57 -3.88 -9.75
C GLU A 268 -61.08 -3.43 -8.35
N LYS A 269 -61.03 -2.14 -7.98
CA LYS A 269 -61.73 -0.95 -8.47
C LYS A 269 -61.00 0.34 -8.05
N GLU A 270 -61.04 1.31 -8.95
CA GLU A 270 -60.93 2.77 -8.85
C GLU A 270 -61.21 3.44 -7.48
N LYS A 271 -60.23 4.19 -6.92
CA LYS A 271 -60.34 5.62 -6.52
C LYS A 271 -59.24 6.12 -5.54
N ASN A 272 -58.90 7.39 -5.74
CA ASN A 272 -58.42 8.41 -4.79
C ASN A 272 -56.93 8.54 -4.43
N ASP A 273 -56.30 9.51 -5.09
CA ASP A 273 -55.73 10.77 -4.57
C ASP A 273 -55.23 10.82 -3.11
N GLY A 274 -53.97 11.25 -2.94
CA GLY A 274 -53.38 11.54 -1.62
C GLY A 274 -51.85 11.52 -1.59
N SER A 275 -51.25 12.69 -1.81
CA SER A 275 -49.84 13.04 -1.61
C SER A 275 -49.29 12.72 -0.21
N VAL A 276 -48.14 12.06 -0.09
CA VAL A 276 -47.20 12.20 1.05
C VAL A 276 -45.76 11.94 0.58
N GLU A 277 -44.88 12.92 0.85
CA GLU A 277 -43.43 12.86 0.72
C GLU A 277 -42.83 11.73 1.59
N ALA A 278 -41.92 10.94 1.02
CA ALA A 278 -41.04 10.07 1.79
C ALA A 278 -39.58 10.30 1.36
N ASN A 279 -38.89 10.97 2.27
CA ASN A 279 -37.50 11.37 2.25
C ASN A 279 -36.66 10.22 2.82
N ASP A 280 -36.06 9.38 1.97
CA ASP A 280 -35.15 8.32 2.43
C ASP A 280 -33.68 8.72 2.25
N SER A 281 -33.15 9.23 3.36
CA SER A 281 -31.73 9.40 3.64
C SER A 281 -31.04 8.05 3.77
N TYR A 282 -30.05 7.80 2.91
CA TYR A 282 -29.08 6.72 3.15
C TYR A 282 -28.14 7.12 4.29
N PRO A 283 -27.97 6.30 5.35
CA PRO A 283 -26.98 6.56 6.37
C PRO A 283 -25.59 6.17 5.85
N ASN A 284 -24.73 7.18 5.70
CA ASN A 284 -23.29 7.06 5.73
C ASN A 284 -22.85 6.40 7.05
N LEU A 285 -22.56 5.10 7.01
CA LEU A 285 -21.86 4.39 8.08
C LEU A 285 -20.51 3.90 7.54
N ARG A 286 -19.58 4.84 7.41
CA ARG A 286 -18.15 4.52 7.39
C ARG A 286 -17.55 5.12 8.65
N SER A 287 -17.47 4.30 9.68
CA SER A 287 -16.88 4.61 10.97
C SER A 287 -15.42 5.03 10.79
N THR A 288 -15.20 6.31 11.04
CA THR A 288 -13.94 6.96 11.36
C THR A 288 -13.17 6.16 12.40
N GLY A 289 -11.98 5.69 12.03
CA GLY A 289 -10.99 5.14 12.95
C GLY A 289 -9.91 6.16 13.23
N LEU A 290 -10.07 6.85 14.37
CA LEU A 290 -9.02 7.26 15.30
C LEU A 290 -7.78 8.00 14.75
N LEU A 291 -7.81 9.33 14.80
CA LEU A 291 -6.81 10.19 15.46
C LEU A 291 -7.09 11.65 15.07
N ASP A 292 -7.88 12.35 15.89
CA ASP A 292 -7.73 13.79 16.10
C ASP A 292 -8.62 14.24 17.26
N ARG A 293 -7.99 14.44 18.43
CA ARG A 293 -8.41 15.44 19.44
C ARG A 293 -7.40 15.49 20.59
N GLU A 294 -6.56 16.53 20.59
CA GLU A 294 -6.06 17.31 21.75
C GLU A 294 -4.78 18.04 21.30
N GLY A 295 -4.66 19.36 21.34
CA GLY A 295 -5.55 20.38 21.86
C GLY A 295 -5.12 21.77 21.38
N GLU A 296 -6.11 22.62 21.18
CA GLU A 296 -5.96 24.04 20.90
C GLU A 296 -6.59 24.79 22.08
N ALA A 297 -5.76 25.38 22.94
CA ALA A 297 -6.13 26.47 23.83
C ALA A 297 -4.87 27.09 24.44
N SER A 298 -4.45 28.26 23.93
CA SER A 298 -4.50 29.50 24.73
C SER A 298 -3.73 30.63 24.03
N ARG A 299 -4.48 31.62 23.59
CA ARG A 299 -4.02 32.97 23.22
C ARG A 299 -3.53 33.71 24.47
N ARG A 300 -2.39 34.39 24.37
CA ARG A 300 -2.25 35.80 24.80
C ARG A 300 -1.01 36.43 24.16
N GLY A 301 -1.23 37.46 23.36
CA GLY A 301 -0.17 38.27 22.78
C GLY A 301 0.30 39.39 23.70
N THR A 302 1.45 39.97 23.36
CA THR A 302 1.83 41.40 23.49
C THR A 302 3.27 41.53 23.01
N GLY A 303 3.62 42.62 22.31
CA GLY A 303 4.99 43.13 22.34
C GLY A 303 5.70 43.38 21.00
N ARG A 304 5.27 44.45 20.33
CA ARG A 304 6.03 45.37 19.47
C ARG A 304 7.51 45.55 19.90
N ALA A 305 8.48 45.46 18.98
CA ALA A 305 9.58 46.46 18.79
C ALA A 305 10.67 46.05 17.78
N ASN A 306 10.94 46.98 16.86
CA ASN A 306 12.24 47.43 16.32
C ASN A 306 13.11 46.53 15.42
N LYS A 307 13.18 46.98 14.15
CA LYS A 307 14.37 46.95 13.28
C LYS A 307 15.57 47.64 13.95
N PRO A 308 16.79 47.28 13.52
CA PRO A 308 17.73 48.32 13.10
C PRO A 308 18.25 48.07 11.68
N GLN A 309 18.36 49.19 10.95
CA GLN A 309 19.27 49.37 9.83
C GLN A 309 20.72 49.22 10.33
N LEU A 310 21.59 48.66 9.49
CA LEU A 310 23.01 48.98 9.54
C LEU A 310 23.56 49.04 8.12
N LEU A 311 23.92 50.27 7.75
CA LEU A 311 24.92 50.62 6.75
C LEU A 311 26.25 49.91 7.08
N ILE A 312 26.90 49.33 6.07
CA ILE A 312 28.17 49.75 5.46
C ILE A 312 28.24 49.08 4.09
#